data_AF-A0A1X7L4G4-F1
#
_entry.id   AF-A0A1X7L4G4-F1
#
_cell.length_a   1.000
_cell.length_b   1.000
_cell.length_c   1.000
_cell.angle_alpha   90.00
_cell.angle_beta   90.00
_cell.angle_gamma   90.00
#
_symmetry.space_group_name_H-M   'P 1'
#
loop_
_entity.id
_entity.type
_entity.pdbx_description
1 polymer ?
#
loop_
_entity_poly.entity_id
_entity_poly.type
_entity_poly.pdbx_seq_one_letter_code
_entity_poly.pdbx_strand_id
1 'polypeptide(L)'
;MIVVTTNEIPGHRIDAVFGEVMGLTVRSRDIGAQFTASFRALGGGELPEMTKALYESRQEVMHRMVVEAESKGANAIVAMRFDTSEMGTNWTEVCAYGTAVFAIPLGRGEAGATGQSAYLVEAAAGAQPPAAAAQA
;
A
#
# COMPACT_ATOMS: atom_id res chain seq x y z
N MET A 1 -8.71 2.46 3.72
CA MET A 1 -7.94 1.43 4.45
C MET A 1 -6.51 1.91 4.65
N ILE A 2 -5.92 1.73 5.83
CA ILE A 2 -4.49 2.01 6.07
C ILE A 2 -3.67 0.84 5.52
N VAL A 3 -2.62 1.12 4.74
CA VAL A 3 -1.69 0.09 4.25
C VAL A 3 -0.27 0.55 4.56
N VAL A 4 0.50 -0.28 5.27
CA VAL A 4 1.87 0.05 5.68
C VAL A 4 2.85 -1.07 5.35
N THR A 5 4.10 -0.69 5.08
CA THR A 5 5.20 -1.63 4.89
C THR A 5 5.83 -2.08 6.21
N THR A 6 5.53 -1.41 7.33
CA THR A 6 5.94 -1.81 8.68
C THR A 6 5.08 -2.97 9.20
N ASN A 7 5.59 -3.73 10.16
CA ASN A 7 4.84 -4.83 10.79
C ASN A 7 3.78 -4.32 11.79
N GLU A 8 3.97 -3.09 12.28
CA GLU A 8 3.09 -2.41 13.24
C GLU A 8 2.65 -1.06 12.68
N ILE A 9 1.60 -0.49 13.27
CA ILE A 9 1.10 0.84 12.94
C ILE A 9 1.25 1.69 14.20
N PRO A 10 2.27 2.56 14.31
CA PRO A 10 2.44 3.43 15.47
C PRO A 10 1.17 4.21 15.81
N GLY A 11 0.83 4.26 17.11
CA GLY A 11 -0.42 4.86 17.58
C GLY A 11 -1.66 3.99 17.37
N HIS A 12 -1.53 2.75 16.89
CA HIS A 12 -2.65 1.82 16.78
C HIS A 12 -2.33 0.50 17.46
N ARG A 13 -3.36 -0.14 18.01
CA ARG A 13 -3.32 -1.54 18.46
C ARG A 13 -3.91 -2.43 17.37
N ILE A 14 -3.22 -3.51 17.02
CA ILE A 14 -3.81 -4.59 16.21
C ILE A 14 -4.70 -5.42 17.13
N ASP A 15 -6.01 -5.41 16.85
CA ASP A 15 -7.05 -6.08 17.64
C ASP A 15 -7.37 -7.49 17.10
N ALA A 16 -7.31 -7.65 15.77
CA ALA A 16 -7.52 -8.93 15.09
C ALA A 16 -6.61 -9.08 13.87
N VAL A 17 -6.26 -10.32 13.54
CA VAL A 17 -5.47 -10.69 12.35
C VAL A 17 -6.30 -11.64 11.48
N PHE A 18 -6.48 -11.29 10.21
CA PHE A 18 -7.29 -12.04 9.24
C PHE A 18 -6.45 -12.88 8.26
N GLY A 19 -5.13 -12.91 8.48
CA GLY A 19 -4.19 -13.65 7.64
C GLY A 19 -3.70 -12.87 6.42
N GLU A 20 -3.09 -13.58 5.50
CA GLU A 20 -2.54 -13.04 4.26
C GLU A 20 -3.65 -12.49 3.34
N VAL A 21 -3.34 -11.43 2.60
CA VAL A 21 -4.11 -10.94 1.45
C VAL A 21 -3.17 -10.60 0.32
N MET A 22 -3.64 -10.73 -0.92
CA MET A 22 -2.84 -10.46 -2.10
C MET A 22 -3.65 -9.87 -3.27
N GLY A 23 -2.94 -9.19 -4.15
CA GLY A 23 -3.44 -8.81 -5.47
C GLY A 23 -2.37 -9.13 -6.50
N LEU A 24 -2.78 -9.74 -7.61
CA LEU A 24 -1.87 -10.17 -8.66
C LEU A 24 -2.34 -9.67 -10.02
N THR A 25 -1.41 -9.42 -10.91
CA THR A 25 -1.68 -9.15 -12.33
C THR A 25 -0.53 -9.67 -13.19
N VAL A 26 -0.84 -10.14 -14.39
CA VAL A 26 0.17 -10.54 -15.38
C VAL A 26 0.06 -9.59 -16.56
N ARG A 27 1.20 -9.05 -17.00
CA ARG A 27 1.28 -8.13 -18.14
C ARG A 27 2.11 -8.73 -19.26
N SER A 28 1.64 -8.56 -20.50
CA SER A 28 2.50 -8.76 -21.67
C SER A 28 3.58 -7.70 -21.68
N ARG A 29 4.81 -8.13 -21.94
CA ARG A 29 5.88 -7.25 -22.39
C ARG A 29 5.64 -7.03 -23.88
N ASP A 30 4.91 -5.96 -24.23
CA ASP A 30 4.59 -5.70 -25.64
C ASP A 30 5.88 -5.54 -26.47
N ILE A 31 6.01 -6.37 -27.50
CA ILE A 31 7.16 -6.43 -28.41
C ILE A 31 7.43 -5.06 -29.09
N GLY A 32 6.39 -4.25 -29.30
CA GLY A 32 6.49 -2.89 -29.85
C GLY A 32 7.16 -1.89 -28.89
N ALA A 33 6.88 -1.98 -27.59
CA ALA A 33 7.52 -1.16 -26.56
C ALA A 33 8.99 -1.56 -26.36
N GLN A 34 9.32 -2.85 -26.50
CA GLN A 34 10.69 -3.34 -26.52
C GLN A 34 11.50 -2.73 -27.67
N PHE A 35 10.94 -2.62 -28.87
CA PHE A 35 11.68 -2.08 -30.03
C PHE A 35 12.07 -0.61 -29.84
N THR A 36 11.19 0.22 -29.26
CA THR A 36 11.51 1.63 -28.94
C THR A 36 12.40 1.76 -27.71
N ALA A 37 12.23 0.87 -26.73
CA ALA A 37 13.05 0.81 -25.52
C ALA A 37 14.49 0.39 -25.80
N SER A 38 14.73 -0.58 -26.68
CA SER A 38 16.08 -1.03 -27.05
C SER A 38 16.89 0.09 -27.72
N PHE A 39 16.26 0.94 -28.53
CA PHE A 39 16.93 2.12 -29.12
C PHE A 39 17.20 3.23 -28.09
N ARG A 40 16.34 3.43 -27.09
CA ARG A 40 16.54 4.44 -26.02
C ARG A 40 17.47 3.96 -24.90
N ALA A 41 17.50 2.66 -24.60
CA ALA A 41 18.35 2.06 -23.57
C ALA A 41 19.84 2.18 -23.90
N LEU A 42 20.20 2.21 -25.19
CA LEU A 42 21.57 2.52 -25.63
C LEU A 42 22.03 3.93 -25.22
N GLY A 43 21.09 4.85 -24.95
CA GLY A 43 21.35 6.19 -24.42
C GLY A 43 21.19 6.32 -22.90
N GLY A 44 20.87 5.23 -22.17
CA GLY A 44 20.84 5.21 -20.70
C GLY A 44 19.71 5.99 -20.00
N GLY A 45 18.61 6.31 -20.71
CA GLY A 45 17.48 7.08 -20.16
C GLY A 45 16.32 6.24 -19.60
N GLU A 46 15.43 6.89 -18.86
CA GLU A 46 14.14 6.31 -18.44
C GLU A 46 13.29 5.90 -19.66
N LEU A 47 12.43 4.90 -19.46
CA LEU A 47 11.42 4.46 -20.42
C LEU A 47 10.02 4.84 -19.91
N PRO A 48 9.51 6.05 -20.21
CA PRO A 48 8.30 6.59 -19.57
C PRO A 48 7.06 5.69 -19.71
N GLU A 49 6.87 5.06 -20.88
CA GLU A 49 5.75 4.14 -21.10
C GLU A 49 5.84 2.88 -20.23
N MET A 50 7.06 2.35 -20.05
CA MET A 50 7.28 1.20 -19.16
C MET A 50 7.09 1.59 -17.71
N THR A 51 7.61 2.76 -17.30
CA THR A 51 7.37 3.32 -15.96
C THR A 51 5.87 3.46 -15.70
N LYS A 52 5.12 4.05 -16.64
CA LYS A 52 3.67 4.21 -16.55
C LYS A 52 2.95 2.87 -16.41
N ALA A 53 3.28 1.88 -17.24
CA ALA A 53 2.70 0.55 -17.17
C ALA A 53 2.97 -0.14 -15.81
N LEU A 54 4.15 0.07 -15.21
CA LEU A 54 4.46 -0.43 -13.88
C LEU A 54 3.65 0.28 -12.79
N TYR A 55 3.46 1.59 -12.88
CA TYR A 55 2.58 2.33 -11.96
C TYR A 55 1.14 1.84 -12.05
N GLU A 56 0.58 1.69 -13.25
CA GLU A 56 -0.78 1.18 -13.46
C GLU A 56 -0.94 -0.25 -12.90
N SER A 57 0.05 -1.12 -13.14
CA SER A 57 0.05 -2.48 -12.60
C SER A 57 0.10 -2.49 -11.07
N ARG A 58 0.94 -1.63 -10.45
CA ARG A 58 1.00 -1.47 -8.99
C ARG A 58 -0.33 -1.00 -8.40
N GLN A 59 -1.01 -0.06 -9.05
CA GLN A 59 -2.33 0.41 -8.60
C GLN A 59 -3.38 -0.70 -8.69
N GLU A 60 -3.39 -1.47 -9.77
CA GLU A 60 -4.33 -2.58 -9.96
C GLU A 60 -4.17 -3.65 -8.88
N VAL A 61 -2.94 -4.10 -8.61
CA VAL A 61 -2.70 -5.14 -7.60
C VAL A 61 -2.97 -4.64 -6.19
N MET A 62 -2.64 -3.37 -5.89
CA MET A 62 -2.96 -2.75 -4.62
C MET A 62 -4.48 -2.72 -4.39
N HIS A 63 -5.23 -2.33 -5.42
CA HIS A 63 -6.68 -2.31 -5.34
C HIS A 63 -7.25 -3.70 -5.07
N ARG A 64 -6.78 -4.73 -5.78
CA ARG A 64 -7.21 -6.13 -5.57
C ARG A 64 -6.90 -6.63 -4.15
N MET A 65 -5.71 -6.37 -3.64
CA MET A 65 -5.31 -6.73 -2.27
C MET A 65 -6.18 -6.03 -1.22
N VAL A 66 -6.49 -4.74 -1.42
CA VAL A 66 -7.38 -3.99 -0.52
C VAL A 66 -8.80 -4.55 -0.55
N VAL A 67 -9.35 -4.85 -1.73
CA VAL A 67 -10.68 -5.47 -1.87
C VAL A 67 -10.73 -6.82 -1.15
N GLU A 68 -9.68 -7.64 -1.27
CA GLU A 68 -9.60 -8.90 -0.52
C GLU A 68 -9.59 -8.66 1.00
N ALA A 69 -8.80 -7.70 1.48
CA ALA A 69 -8.76 -7.35 2.91
C ALA A 69 -10.11 -6.85 3.44
N GLU A 70 -10.79 -5.99 2.68
CA GLU A 70 -12.14 -5.49 3.00
C GLU A 70 -13.15 -6.64 3.07
N SER A 71 -13.06 -7.61 2.15
CA SER A 71 -13.94 -8.79 2.16
C SER A 71 -13.76 -9.68 3.40
N LYS A 72 -12.59 -9.63 4.04
CA LYS A 72 -12.28 -10.33 5.30
C LYS A 72 -12.66 -9.52 6.54
N GLY A 73 -13.17 -8.30 6.38
CA GLY A 73 -13.51 -7.40 7.49
C GLY A 73 -12.31 -6.64 8.09
N ALA A 74 -11.17 -6.63 7.40
CA ALA A 74 -10.01 -5.87 7.82
C ALA A 74 -10.21 -4.37 7.59
N ASN A 75 -9.53 -3.54 8.38
CA ASN A 75 -9.49 -2.08 8.18
C ASN A 75 -8.07 -1.56 7.89
N ALA A 76 -7.07 -2.44 7.98
CA ALA A 76 -5.69 -2.14 7.67
C ALA A 76 -4.93 -3.36 7.13
N ILE A 77 -3.81 -3.10 6.45
CA ILE A 77 -2.85 -4.11 5.98
C ILE A 77 -1.46 -3.71 6.46
N VAL A 78 -0.76 -4.63 7.13
CA VAL A 78 0.62 -4.46 7.59
C VAL A 78 1.58 -5.35 6.82
N ALA A 79 2.88 -5.08 6.97
CA ALA A 79 3.95 -5.82 6.30
C ALA A 79 3.77 -5.89 4.78
N MET A 80 3.16 -4.87 4.17
CA MET A 80 2.87 -4.85 2.75
C MET A 80 4.16 -4.87 1.93
N ARG A 81 4.21 -5.74 0.91
CA ARG A 81 5.33 -5.85 -0.04
C ARG A 81 4.81 -5.95 -1.46
N PHE A 82 5.66 -5.55 -2.39
CA PHE A 82 5.50 -5.91 -3.79
C PHE A 82 6.51 -6.99 -4.14
N ASP A 83 6.06 -7.95 -4.95
CA ASP A 83 6.93 -8.89 -5.65
C ASP A 83 6.69 -8.75 -7.16
N THR A 84 7.72 -9.05 -7.93
CA THR A 84 7.66 -9.05 -9.40
C THR A 84 8.45 -10.24 -9.91
N SER A 85 7.76 -11.10 -10.67
CA SER A 85 8.37 -12.30 -11.23
C SER A 85 8.32 -12.26 -12.76
N GLU A 86 9.38 -12.72 -13.41
CA GLU A 86 9.38 -12.91 -14.86
C GLU A 86 8.84 -14.30 -15.18
N MET A 87 7.72 -14.35 -15.90
CA MET A 87 7.09 -15.60 -16.32
C MET A 87 7.40 -15.86 -17.80
N GLY A 88 8.40 -16.71 -18.04
CA GLY A 88 8.92 -16.95 -19.40
C GLY A 88 9.51 -15.67 -20.02
N THR A 89 9.53 -15.59 -21.35
CA THR A 89 10.23 -14.49 -22.06
C THR A 89 9.40 -13.20 -22.15
N ASN A 90 8.07 -13.32 -22.16
CA ASN A 90 7.19 -12.23 -22.59
C ASN A 90 6.19 -11.75 -21.53
N TRP A 91 6.21 -12.34 -20.33
CA TRP A 91 5.25 -11.99 -19.29
C TRP A 91 5.97 -11.59 -18.02
N THR A 92 5.36 -10.64 -17.32
CA THR A 92 5.78 -10.22 -15.98
C THR A 92 4.57 -10.25 -15.08
N GLU A 93 4.73 -10.93 -13.96
CA GLU A 93 3.80 -10.88 -12.85
C GLU A 93 4.16 -9.70 -11.95
N VAL A 94 3.15 -8.99 -11.49
CA VAL A 94 3.27 -8.06 -10.36
C VAL A 94 2.32 -8.56 -9.28
N CYS A 95 2.82 -8.68 -8.07
CA CYS A 95 2.07 -9.08 -6.89
C CYS A 95 2.22 -8.02 -5.79
N ALA A 96 1.12 -7.67 -5.13
CA ALA A 96 1.12 -6.96 -3.86
C ALA A 96 0.54 -7.90 -2.80
N TYR A 97 1.20 -8.03 -1.65
CA TYR A 97 0.73 -8.88 -0.56
C TYR A 97 1.04 -8.28 0.79
N GLY A 98 0.33 -8.74 1.82
CA GLY A 98 0.54 -8.32 3.21
C GLY A 98 -0.38 -9.08 4.17
N THR A 99 -0.41 -8.63 5.42
CA THR A 99 -1.28 -9.22 6.45
C THR A 99 -2.45 -8.30 6.74
N ALA A 100 -3.67 -8.79 6.52
CA ALA A 100 -4.90 -8.08 6.82
C ALA A 100 -5.18 -8.09 8.33
N VAL A 101 -5.47 -6.92 8.90
CA VAL A 101 -5.67 -6.74 10.34
C VAL A 101 -6.83 -5.77 10.64
N PHE A 102 -7.36 -5.84 11.86
CA PHE A 102 -8.19 -4.80 12.43
C PHE A 102 -7.35 -3.96 13.39
N ALA A 103 -7.10 -2.70 13.05
CA ALA A 103 -6.31 -1.75 13.83
C ALA A 103 -7.23 -0.71 14.50
N ILE A 104 -6.99 -0.44 15.78
CA ILE A 104 -7.74 0.53 16.59
C ILE A 104 -6.78 1.66 17.00
N PRO A 105 -7.09 2.93 16.73
CA PRO A 105 -6.24 4.04 17.16
C PRO A 105 -6.24 4.17 18.69
N LEU A 106 -5.08 4.48 19.26
CA LEU A 106 -4.87 4.69 20.69
C LEU A 106 -5.21 6.14 21.08
N GLY A 107 -5.98 6.31 22.15
CA GLY A 107 -6.38 7.61 22.69
C GLY A 107 -5.25 8.38 23.37
N ARG A 108 -5.48 9.68 23.61
CA ARG A 108 -4.50 10.54 24.31
C ARG A 108 -4.19 9.99 25.70
N GLY A 109 -2.90 9.81 26.00
CA GLY A 109 -2.43 9.31 27.30
C GLY A 109 -2.29 7.78 27.37
N GLU A 110 -2.73 7.05 26.34
CA GLU A 110 -2.44 5.62 26.23
C GLU A 110 -0.96 5.40 25.85
N ALA A 111 -0.36 4.32 26.37
CA ALA A 111 1.02 3.98 26.04
C ALA A 111 1.16 3.68 24.54
N GLY A 112 2.09 4.35 23.86
CA GLY A 112 2.28 4.22 22.42
C GLY A 112 1.35 5.08 21.57
N ALA A 113 0.47 5.88 22.18
CA ALA A 113 -0.32 6.87 21.46
C ALA A 113 0.58 7.89 20.75
N THR A 114 0.17 8.27 19.55
CA THR A 114 0.79 9.34 18.77
C THR A 114 -0.16 10.54 18.73
N GLY A 115 0.35 11.72 18.33
CA GLY A 115 -0.53 12.87 18.11
C GLY A 115 -1.64 12.58 17.09
N GLN A 116 -1.33 11.79 16.06
CA GLN A 116 -2.29 11.37 15.05
C GLN A 116 -3.35 10.42 15.62
N SER A 117 -2.97 9.42 16.42
CA SER A 117 -3.95 8.47 16.96
C SER A 117 -4.90 9.12 17.96
N ALA A 118 -4.37 9.99 18.82
CA ALA A 118 -5.17 10.79 19.74
C ALA A 118 -6.20 11.64 18.99
N TYR A 119 -5.77 12.32 17.92
CA TYR A 119 -6.66 13.08 17.04
C TYR A 119 -7.76 12.20 16.42
N LEU A 120 -7.43 11.00 15.92
CA LEU A 120 -8.41 10.11 15.30
C LEU A 120 -9.49 9.66 16.30
N VAL A 121 -9.10 9.37 17.55
CA VAL A 121 -10.05 9.02 18.63
C VAL A 121 -10.91 10.22 19.01
N GLU A 122 -10.31 11.40 19.18
CA GLU A 122 -11.02 12.65 19.51
C GLU A 122 -12.03 13.01 18.41
N ALA A 123 -11.64 12.93 17.14
CA ALA A 123 -12.50 13.19 15.99
C ALA A 123 -13.67 12.19 15.89
N ALA A 124 -13.42 10.89 16.16
CA ALA A 124 -14.47 9.87 16.19
C ALA A 124 -15.47 10.08 17.33
N ALA A 125 -15.04 10.68 18.45
CA ALA A 125 -15.88 11.04 19.58
C ALA A 125 -16.66 12.36 19.37
N GLY A 126 -16.49 13.03 18.21
CA GLY A 126 -17.10 14.33 17.95
C GLY A 126 -16.45 15.50 18.69
N ALA A 127 -15.26 15.30 19.27
CA ALA A 127 -14.49 16.37 19.90
C ALA A 127 -13.76 17.17 18.81
N GLN A 128 -13.99 18.48 18.78
CA GLN A 128 -13.27 19.40 17.90
C GLN A 128 -11.77 19.30 18.23
N PRO A 129 -10.89 19.07 17.23
CA PRO A 129 -9.47 18.99 17.50
C PRO A 129 -8.95 20.30 18.11
N PRO A 130 -7.98 20.25 19.04
CA PRO A 130 -7.37 21.46 19.57
C PRO A 130 -6.77 22.23 18.40
N ALA A 131 -7.13 23.52 18.29
CA ALA A 131 -6.55 24.42 17.30
C ALA A 131 -5.03 24.29 17.38
N ALA A 132 -4.40 23.98 16.25
CA ALA A 132 -2.96 23.85 16.16
C ALA A 132 -2.32 25.06 16.84
N ALA A 133 -1.56 24.83 17.92
CA ALA A 133 -0.88 25.90 18.63
C ALA A 133 -0.01 26.64 17.62
N ALA A 134 -0.42 27.85 17.28
CA ALA A 134 0.35 28.76 16.45
C ALA A 134 1.73 28.86 17.08
N GLN A 135 2.74 28.38 16.36
CA GLN A 135 4.13 28.50 16.74
C GLN A 135 4.44 30.00 16.79
N ALA A 136 4.74 30.48 17.99
CA ALA A 136 5.27 31.82 18.27
C ALA A 136 6.79 31.80 18.18
#